data_AF-A0A8S9JPC9-F1
#
_entry.id   AF-A0A8S9JPC9-F1
#
_cell.length_a   1.000
_cell.length_b   1.000
_cell.length_c   1.000
_cell.angle_alpha   90.00
_cell.angle_beta   90.00
_cell.angle_gamma   90.00
#
_symmetry.space_group_name_H-M   'P 1'
#
loop_
_entity.id
_entity.type
_entity.pdbx_description
1 polymer ?
#
loop_
_entity_poly.entity_id
_entity_poly.type
_entity_poly.pdbx_seq_one_letter_code
_entity_poly.pdbx_strand_id
1 'polypeptide(L)'
;MDDLLVVFWIVLLTSVLVSADICFERSGFFTPNDTYDLNRRLMLSSLPSNVTANDGFYTTSTGQDPNRTYGLGMCVPGTDARSCSDCIISSSARLLRNCTNQTEGIDWRMDRTLCLVRYSNRSYYGSLGMEILRSENYTRDVQANMTDLEITWEALMIGLIDQASSLSYAAGIRKLESSISHVYSVVQCSKDVSLENCTHCLQENVIEYRSCCRGRQGGIISRPSCFIRWEVYPFLDLFDNIAPEKDGKKISTGTIVAIVVVPVVLLALGYALWERREAFKAFTTDSEFPYVLVRR
;
A
#
# COMPACT_ATOMS: atom_id res chain seq x y z
N MET A 1 4.73 -29.53 -27.35
CA MET A 1 5.80 -29.31 -26.36
C MET A 1 6.28 -27.86 -26.45
N ASP A 2 5.37 -26.95 -26.79
CA ASP A 2 5.69 -25.57 -27.17
C ASP A 2 4.93 -24.53 -26.33
N ASP A 3 4.04 -24.96 -25.43
CA ASP A 3 3.25 -24.07 -24.57
C ASP A 3 3.87 -23.85 -23.18
N LEU A 4 4.96 -24.57 -22.84
CA LEU A 4 5.63 -24.42 -21.53
C LEU A 4 6.70 -23.31 -21.53
N LEU A 5 7.15 -22.87 -22.70
CA LEU A 5 8.20 -21.85 -22.84
C LEU A 5 7.65 -20.43 -22.71
N VAL A 6 6.38 -20.18 -23.02
CA VAL A 6 5.77 -18.83 -22.94
C VAL A 6 5.51 -18.41 -21.49
N VAL A 7 5.25 -19.38 -20.60
CA VAL A 7 5.00 -19.12 -19.16
C VAL A 7 6.29 -18.67 -18.43
N PHE A 8 7.47 -19.03 -18.95
CA PHE A 8 8.75 -18.64 -18.35
C PHE A 8 9.18 -17.20 -18.69
N TRP A 9 8.57 -16.55 -19.68
CA TRP A 9 8.87 -15.16 -20.03
C TRP A 9 8.03 -14.12 -19.29
N ILE A 10 6.99 -14.54 -18.55
CA ILE A 10 6.12 -13.64 -17.77
C ILE A 10 6.62 -13.47 -16.31
N VAL A 11 7.61 -14.27 -15.86
CA VAL A 11 8.18 -14.17 -14.50
C VAL A 11 9.35 -13.18 -14.40
N LEU A 12 9.74 -12.52 -15.50
CA LEU A 12 10.53 -11.29 -15.46
C LEU A 12 9.62 -10.06 -15.42
N LEU A 13 8.56 -10.11 -14.61
CA LEU A 13 7.97 -8.89 -14.06
C LEU A 13 9.05 -8.27 -13.18
N THR A 14 9.68 -7.26 -13.76
CA THR A 14 10.66 -6.39 -13.12
C THR A 14 10.19 -6.04 -11.72
N SER A 15 10.71 -6.75 -10.72
CA SER A 15 10.91 -6.14 -9.42
C SER A 15 11.95 -5.06 -9.67
N VAL A 16 11.51 -3.90 -10.15
CA VAL A 16 12.27 -2.70 -9.93
C VAL A 16 12.20 -2.52 -8.43
N LEU A 17 13.14 -3.14 -7.72
CA LEU A 17 13.48 -2.75 -6.37
C LEU A 17 14.08 -1.36 -6.53
N VAL A 18 13.23 -0.34 -6.70
CA VAL A 18 13.63 1.06 -6.54
C VAL A 18 13.86 1.24 -5.05
N SER A 19 14.99 0.75 -4.59
CA SER A 19 15.66 1.23 -3.38
C SER A 19 16.96 1.82 -3.88
N ALA A 20 17.03 3.13 -3.95
CA ALA A 20 18.28 3.85 -3.93
C ALA A 20 18.54 4.17 -2.44
N ASP A 21 19.54 3.51 -1.88
CA ASP A 21 20.20 4.00 -0.67
C ASP A 21 20.78 5.39 -0.94
N ILE A 22 20.78 6.24 0.09
CA ILE A 22 21.20 7.63 -0.04
C ILE A 22 22.44 7.83 0.81
N CYS A 23 23.51 8.26 0.14
CA CYS A 23 24.78 8.61 0.75
C CYS A 23 24.88 10.14 0.77
N PHE A 24 25.10 10.73 1.94
CA PHE A 24 25.14 12.19 2.06
C PHE A 24 26.54 12.72 1.77
N GLU A 25 26.77 13.12 0.52
CA GLU A 25 28.05 13.68 0.05
C GLU A 25 28.49 14.92 0.85
N ARG A 26 27.54 15.68 1.41
CA ARG A 26 27.82 16.91 2.17
C ARG A 26 28.26 16.65 3.61
N SER A 27 28.08 15.44 4.13
CA SER A 27 28.37 15.10 5.54
C SER A 27 29.84 14.75 5.78
N GLY A 28 30.64 14.68 4.72
CA GLY A 28 32.06 14.38 4.74
C GLY A 28 32.40 12.95 4.33
N PHE A 29 33.71 12.68 4.28
CA PHE A 29 34.25 11.41 3.80
C PHE A 29 35.25 10.85 4.80
N PHE A 30 35.24 9.52 4.97
CA PHE A 30 36.25 8.79 5.73
C PHE A 30 37.23 8.10 4.76
N THR A 31 38.36 7.63 5.27
CA THR A 31 39.31 6.84 4.48
C THR A 31 38.94 5.35 4.59
N PRO A 32 38.74 4.62 3.48
CA PRO A 32 38.41 3.20 3.56
C PRO A 32 39.40 2.41 4.43
N ASN A 33 38.87 1.54 5.30
CA ASN A 33 39.57 0.79 6.33
C ASN A 33 40.22 1.61 7.47
N ASP A 34 39.90 2.91 7.59
CA ASP A 34 40.23 3.65 8.80
C ASP A 34 39.38 3.20 10.00
N THR A 35 39.69 3.75 11.17
CA THR A 35 38.99 3.42 12.42
C THR A 35 37.48 3.72 12.33
N TYR A 36 37.08 4.78 11.62
CA TYR A 36 35.66 5.10 11.44
C TYR A 36 34.95 4.06 10.57
N ASP A 37 35.55 3.65 9.45
CA ASP A 37 35.01 2.60 8.58
C ASP A 37 34.88 1.26 9.33
N LEU A 38 35.89 0.88 10.11
CA LEU A 38 35.83 -0.32 10.94
C LEU A 38 34.69 -0.24 11.97
N ASN A 39 34.53 0.89 12.66
CA ASN A 39 33.43 1.12 13.60
C ASN A 39 32.06 1.07 12.91
N ARG A 40 31.94 1.67 11.73
CA ARG A 40 30.73 1.65 10.90
C ARG A 40 30.35 0.23 10.48
N ARG A 41 31.31 -0.55 9.98
CA ARG A 41 31.08 -1.95 9.56
C ARG A 41 30.64 -2.82 10.73
N LEU A 42 31.32 -2.71 11.87
CA LEU A 42 30.96 -3.41 13.10
C LEU A 42 29.54 -3.05 13.55
N MET A 43 29.23 -1.76 13.60
CA MET A 43 27.91 -1.26 13.98
C MET A 43 26.80 -1.80 13.07
N LEU A 44 26.93 -1.64 11.75
CA LEU A 44 25.94 -2.10 10.76
C LEU A 44 25.74 -3.62 10.80
N SER A 45 26.79 -4.39 11.11
CA SER A 45 26.71 -5.85 11.27
C SER A 45 25.96 -6.29 12.53
N SER A 46 25.93 -5.45 13.57
CA SER A 46 25.25 -5.74 14.84
C SER A 46 23.79 -5.29 14.88
N LEU A 47 23.37 -4.40 13.97
CA LEU A 47 22.00 -3.88 13.95
C LEU A 47 20.93 -4.95 13.83
N PRO A 48 21.03 -5.99 12.97
CA PRO A 48 19.94 -6.97 12.82
C PRO A 48 19.55 -7.66 14.14
N SER A 49 20.54 -8.13 14.91
CA SER A 49 20.29 -8.79 16.20
C SER A 49 19.84 -7.81 17.27
N ASN A 50 20.41 -6.60 17.32
CA ASN A 50 20.01 -5.60 18.30
C ASN A 50 18.60 -5.09 18.05
N VAL A 51 18.21 -4.84 16.80
CA VAL A 51 16.87 -4.39 16.44
C VAL A 51 15.83 -5.44 16.79
N THR A 52 16.09 -6.71 16.48
CA THR A 52 15.16 -7.81 16.80
C THR A 52 15.05 -8.09 18.30
N ALA A 53 16.13 -7.90 19.06
CA ALA A 53 16.11 -8.03 20.52
C ALA A 53 15.41 -6.86 21.25
N ASN A 54 15.13 -5.75 20.54
CA ASN A 54 14.53 -4.54 21.10
C ASN A 54 13.25 -4.14 20.34
N ASP A 55 12.36 -5.11 20.11
CA ASP A 55 11.02 -4.90 19.56
C ASP A 55 10.99 -4.08 18.24
N GLY A 56 11.99 -4.33 17.39
CA GLY A 56 12.08 -3.71 16.06
C GLY A 56 12.56 -2.27 16.06
N PHE A 57 13.24 -1.80 17.11
CA PHE A 57 13.89 -0.48 17.14
C PHE A 57 15.17 -0.49 17.99
N TYR A 58 16.27 0.03 17.44
CA TYR A 58 17.50 0.20 18.21
C TYR A 58 18.34 1.37 17.72
N THR A 59 18.87 2.15 18.65
CA THR A 59 19.91 3.15 18.42
C THR A 59 21.21 2.71 19.07
N THR A 60 22.34 3.02 18.46
CA THR A 60 23.65 2.59 18.93
C THR A 60 24.74 3.59 18.61
N SER A 61 25.88 3.47 19.27
CA SER A 61 27.12 4.10 18.81
C SER A 61 28.27 3.14 18.94
N THR A 62 29.28 3.28 18.10
CA THR A 62 30.47 2.42 18.10
C THR A 62 31.72 3.27 17.96
N GLY A 63 32.73 2.98 18.79
CA GLY A 63 33.98 3.73 18.83
C GLY A 63 33.96 4.96 19.75
N GLN A 64 35.04 5.73 19.68
CA GLN A 64 35.27 6.96 20.44
C GLN A 64 35.63 8.09 19.49
N ASP A 65 35.43 9.33 19.93
CA ASP A 65 35.78 10.52 19.15
C ASP A 65 37.29 10.53 18.84
N PRO A 66 37.69 10.91 17.61
CA PRO A 66 36.88 11.45 16.52
C PRO A 66 36.24 10.41 15.58
N ASN A 67 36.40 9.11 15.85
CA ASN A 67 35.99 8.02 14.96
C ASN A 67 34.67 7.35 15.39
N ARG A 68 33.85 8.00 16.21
CA ARG A 68 32.59 7.45 16.68
C ARG A 68 31.56 7.44 15.54
N THR A 69 30.86 6.32 15.39
CA THR A 69 29.73 6.18 14.46
C THR A 69 28.44 6.05 15.25
N TYR A 70 27.37 6.69 14.77
CA TYR A 70 26.01 6.60 15.30
C TYR A 70 25.13 5.84 14.32
N GLY A 71 24.29 4.93 14.80
CA GLY A 71 23.47 4.05 13.98
C GLY A 71 22.07 3.83 14.55
N LEU A 72 21.10 3.73 13.66
CA LEU A 72 19.72 3.41 13.98
C LEU A 72 19.24 2.32 13.01
N GLY A 73 18.52 1.35 13.55
CA GLY A 73 17.78 0.37 12.78
C GLY A 73 16.35 0.26 13.30
N MET A 74 15.38 0.12 12.40
CA MET A 74 13.99 -0.11 12.82
C MET A 74 13.15 -0.81 11.76
N CYS A 75 12.09 -1.48 12.22
CA CYS A 75 11.09 -2.16 11.40
C CYS A 75 9.68 -1.65 11.75
N VAL A 76 8.69 -2.02 10.95
CA VAL A 76 7.27 -1.82 11.30
C VAL A 76 6.97 -2.52 12.64
N PRO A 77 6.27 -1.85 13.60
CA PRO A 77 5.83 -2.49 14.83
C PRO A 77 5.06 -3.79 14.58
N GLY A 78 5.37 -4.85 15.34
CA GLY A 78 4.68 -6.15 15.22
C GLY A 78 5.19 -7.07 14.09
N THR A 79 6.18 -6.62 13.31
CA THR A 79 6.86 -7.50 12.34
C THR A 79 7.55 -8.66 13.05
N ASP A 80 7.48 -9.86 12.50
CA ASP A 80 8.21 -11.00 13.04
C ASP A 80 9.73 -10.78 12.98
N ALA A 81 10.45 -11.35 13.95
CA ALA A 81 11.88 -11.13 14.12
C ALA A 81 12.70 -11.48 12.88
N ARG A 82 12.30 -12.50 12.12
CA ARG A 82 13.04 -12.94 10.93
C ARG A 82 12.88 -11.93 9.79
N SER A 83 11.65 -11.55 9.46
CA SER A 83 11.38 -10.54 8.42
C SER A 83 12.03 -9.20 8.75
N CYS A 84 12.02 -8.80 10.02
CA CYS A 84 12.74 -7.60 10.46
C CYS A 84 14.26 -7.74 10.29
N SER A 85 14.86 -8.83 10.79
CA SER A 85 16.29 -9.10 10.65
C SER A 85 16.73 -9.09 9.18
N ASP A 86 16.02 -9.81 8.32
CA ASP A 86 16.33 -9.93 6.90
C ASP A 86 16.31 -8.56 6.19
N CYS A 87 15.33 -7.69 6.54
CA CYS A 87 15.26 -6.33 6.01
C CYS A 87 16.47 -5.48 6.44
N ILE A 88 16.83 -5.51 7.74
CA ILE A 88 17.97 -4.77 8.27
C ILE A 88 19.29 -5.28 7.69
N ILE A 89 19.46 -6.60 7.51
CA ILE A 89 20.63 -7.21 6.87
C ILE A 89 20.76 -6.69 5.43
N SER A 90 19.68 -6.76 4.65
CA SER A 90 19.67 -6.28 3.27
C SER A 90 20.03 -4.80 3.21
N SER A 91 19.44 -3.98 4.09
CA SER A 91 19.64 -2.54 4.10
C SER A 91 21.08 -2.16 4.49
N SER A 92 21.60 -2.74 5.57
CA SER A 92 23.00 -2.59 5.98
C SER A 92 23.99 -2.99 4.88
N ALA A 93 23.77 -4.13 4.22
CA ALA A 93 24.65 -4.60 3.14
C ALA A 93 24.66 -3.65 1.93
N ARG A 94 23.51 -3.06 1.59
CA ARG A 94 23.42 -2.05 0.52
C ARG A 94 24.17 -0.78 0.88
N LEU A 95 23.96 -0.26 2.09
CA LEU A 95 24.66 0.93 2.57
C LEU A 95 26.18 0.74 2.54
N LEU A 96 26.68 -0.43 2.94
CA LEU A 96 28.11 -0.75 2.84
C LEU A 96 28.61 -0.79 1.39
N ARG A 97 27.83 -1.37 0.48
CA ARG A 97 28.22 -1.53 -0.92
C ARG A 97 28.24 -0.20 -1.68
N ASN A 98 27.25 0.65 -1.42
CA ASN A 98 26.99 1.82 -2.24
C ASN A 98 27.53 3.12 -1.62
N CYS A 99 27.48 3.26 -0.29
CA CYS A 99 28.11 4.37 0.42
C CYS A 99 29.54 3.95 0.81
N THR A 100 30.46 4.05 -0.14
CA THR A 100 31.81 3.49 -0.03
C THR A 100 32.72 4.28 0.91
N ASN A 101 32.52 5.59 1.03
CA ASN A 101 33.34 6.47 1.88
C ASN A 101 32.56 7.64 2.53
N GLN A 102 31.25 7.73 2.36
CA GLN A 102 30.42 8.79 2.95
C GLN A 102 30.17 8.51 4.44
N THR A 103 30.38 9.52 5.28
CA THR A 103 30.20 9.44 6.73
C THR A 103 28.74 9.36 7.18
N GLU A 104 27.78 9.54 6.26
CA GLU A 104 26.36 9.41 6.56
C GLU A 104 25.66 8.71 5.41
N GLY A 105 24.77 7.77 5.76
CA GLY A 105 23.96 7.05 4.81
C GLY A 105 22.65 6.58 5.42
N ILE A 106 21.62 6.49 4.60
CA ILE A 106 20.27 6.10 4.98
C ILE A 106 19.62 5.22 3.91
N ASP A 107 18.88 4.21 4.34
CA ASP A 107 18.10 3.36 3.44
C ASP A 107 16.75 3.04 4.08
N TRP A 108 15.69 3.60 3.49
CA TRP A 108 14.32 3.15 3.69
C TRP A 108 14.05 1.99 2.72
N ARG A 109 13.98 0.79 3.27
CA ARG A 109 13.86 -0.44 2.48
C ARG A 109 12.48 -1.04 2.67
N MET A 110 11.81 -1.28 1.55
CA MET A 110 10.62 -2.12 1.51
C MET A 110 10.98 -3.50 0.97
N ASP A 111 10.84 -4.52 1.81
CA ASP A 111 10.91 -5.94 1.47
C ASP A 111 9.61 -6.61 1.98
N ARG A 112 9.70 -7.68 2.80
CA ARG A 112 8.55 -8.24 3.54
C ARG A 112 7.98 -7.28 4.60
N THR A 113 8.82 -6.37 5.09
CA THR A 113 8.46 -5.26 5.97
C THR A 113 9.12 -3.99 5.44
N LEU A 114 8.58 -2.84 5.84
CA LEU A 114 9.35 -1.60 5.81
C LEU A 114 10.39 -1.63 6.93
N CYS A 115 11.63 -1.28 6.61
CA CYS A 115 12.66 -1.00 7.60
C CYS A 115 13.47 0.24 7.22
N LEU A 116 14.13 0.80 8.21
CA LEU A 116 15.06 1.92 8.08
C LEU A 116 16.39 1.52 8.70
N VAL A 117 17.48 1.76 7.98
CA VAL A 117 18.83 1.79 8.54
C VAL A 117 19.46 3.14 8.24
N ARG A 118 20.02 3.78 9.27
CA ARG A 118 20.74 5.06 9.14
C ARG A 118 22.04 5.00 9.92
N TYR A 119 23.12 5.54 9.36
CA TYR A 119 24.37 5.79 10.07
C TYR A 119 24.86 7.22 9.85
N SER A 120 25.63 7.75 10.80
CA SER A 120 26.25 9.08 10.72
C SER A 120 27.53 9.17 11.58
N ASN A 121 28.37 10.17 11.31
CA ASN A 121 29.48 10.57 12.18
C ASN A 121 29.08 11.55 13.30
N ARG A 122 27.82 12.00 13.32
CA ARG A 122 27.25 12.85 14.37
C ARG A 122 25.97 12.23 14.92
N SER A 123 25.66 12.55 16.17
CA SER A 123 24.36 12.18 16.74
C SER A 123 23.24 12.94 16.02
N TYR A 124 22.19 12.22 15.64
CA TYR A 124 20.97 12.78 15.04
C TYR A 124 19.71 12.37 15.82
N TYR A 125 19.85 11.61 16.91
CA TYR A 125 18.70 11.12 17.68
C TYR A 125 17.88 12.27 18.22
N GLY A 126 16.56 12.22 18.05
CA GLY A 126 15.66 13.31 18.43
C GLY A 126 15.62 14.47 17.45
N SER A 127 16.49 14.49 16.43
CA SER A 127 16.59 15.62 15.49
C SER A 127 15.67 15.39 14.29
N LEU A 128 14.86 16.41 13.99
CA LEU A 128 13.98 16.38 12.84
C LEU A 128 14.78 16.63 11.54
N GLY A 129 15.07 15.56 10.80
CA GLY A 129 15.61 15.62 9.45
C GLY A 129 14.50 15.80 8.41
N MET A 130 14.57 16.91 7.67
CA MET A 130 13.53 17.34 6.71
C MET A 130 14.01 17.38 5.25
N GLU A 131 15.22 16.97 4.92
CA GLU A 131 15.62 16.94 3.51
C GLU A 131 14.83 15.88 2.73
N ILE A 132 14.45 16.20 1.48
CA ILE A 132 13.77 15.24 0.61
C ILE A 132 14.81 14.20 0.19
N LEU A 133 14.56 12.95 0.58
CA LEU A 133 15.37 11.80 0.20
C LEU A 133 14.88 11.22 -1.13
N ARG A 134 13.57 11.02 -1.21
CA ARG A 134 12.90 10.49 -2.41
C ARG A 134 11.60 11.23 -2.60
N SER A 135 11.32 11.55 -3.85
CA SER A 135 10.08 12.16 -4.32
C SER A 135 9.81 11.57 -5.70
N GLU A 136 9.32 10.33 -5.70
CA GLU A 136 9.26 9.48 -6.88
C GLU A 136 7.83 9.00 -7.12
N ASN A 137 7.43 8.93 -8.39
CA ASN A 137 6.15 8.40 -8.80
C ASN A 137 6.32 7.16 -9.68
N TYR A 138 5.23 6.40 -9.82
CA TYR A 138 5.13 5.38 -10.85
C TYR A 138 4.72 6.03 -12.16
N THR A 139 5.33 5.56 -13.26
CA THR A 139 5.23 6.18 -14.59
C THR A 139 3.84 6.16 -15.20
N ARG A 140 2.93 5.32 -14.67
CA ARG A 140 1.58 5.19 -15.17
C ARG A 140 0.64 6.16 -14.48
N ASP A 141 -0.16 6.82 -15.30
CA ASP A 141 -1.27 7.63 -14.83
C ASP A 141 -2.42 6.74 -14.34
N VAL A 142 -3.11 7.25 -13.33
CA VAL A 142 -4.33 6.62 -12.82
C VAL A 142 -5.43 6.73 -13.88
N GLN A 143 -6.19 5.64 -14.08
CA GLN A 143 -7.38 5.63 -14.92
C GLN A 143 -8.62 5.78 -14.02
N ALA A 144 -8.72 6.90 -13.32
CA ALA A 144 -9.81 7.20 -12.39
C ALA A 144 -10.21 8.68 -12.46
N ASN A 145 -11.35 9.02 -11.88
CA ASN A 145 -11.72 10.43 -11.73
C ASN A 145 -10.69 11.12 -10.81
N MET A 146 -10.02 12.14 -11.31
CA MET A 146 -8.96 12.84 -10.60
C MET A 146 -9.43 13.50 -9.30
N THR A 147 -10.63 14.09 -9.30
CA THR A 147 -11.20 14.74 -8.11
C THR A 147 -11.48 13.71 -7.01
N ASP A 148 -12.07 12.58 -7.38
CA ASP A 148 -12.33 11.46 -6.46
C ASP A 148 -11.02 10.89 -5.89
N LEU A 149 -9.99 10.71 -6.73
CA LEU A 149 -8.68 10.25 -6.27
C LEU A 149 -8.05 11.23 -5.28
N GLU A 150 -8.06 12.52 -5.57
CA GLU A 150 -7.48 13.55 -4.71
C GLU A 150 -8.17 13.60 -3.34
N ILE A 151 -9.50 13.64 -3.33
CA ILE A 151 -10.29 13.65 -2.09
C ILE A 151 -10.05 12.37 -1.29
N THR A 152 -10.08 11.21 -1.96
CA THR A 152 -9.88 9.91 -1.31
C THR A 152 -8.48 9.78 -0.73
N TRP A 153 -7.46 10.20 -1.48
CA TRP A 153 -6.07 10.16 -1.04
C TRP A 153 -5.81 11.11 0.13
N GLU A 154 -6.26 12.38 0.04
CA GLU A 154 -6.07 13.35 1.12
C GLU A 154 -6.76 12.88 2.41
N ALA A 155 -7.99 12.36 2.30
CA ALA A 155 -8.73 11.88 3.45
C ALA A 155 -8.15 10.58 4.04
N LEU A 156 -7.55 9.70 3.23
CA LEU A 156 -6.76 8.56 3.71
C LEU A 156 -5.51 9.04 4.47
N MET A 157 -4.74 9.98 3.91
CA MET A 157 -3.52 10.48 4.55
C MET A 157 -3.80 11.15 5.89
N ILE A 158 -4.87 11.94 6.01
CA ILE A 158 -5.27 12.56 7.28
C ILE A 158 -5.48 11.49 8.37
N GLY A 159 -6.23 10.43 8.06
CA GLY A 159 -6.47 9.35 9.02
C GLY A 159 -5.20 8.57 9.38
N LEU A 160 -4.32 8.33 8.41
CA LEU A 160 -3.05 7.65 8.66
C LEU A 160 -2.08 8.49 9.49
N ILE A 161 -2.03 9.80 9.27
CA ILE A 161 -1.21 10.72 10.07
C ILE A 161 -1.70 10.76 11.51
N ASP A 162 -3.01 10.84 11.73
CA ASP A 162 -3.60 10.81 13.07
C ASP A 162 -3.21 9.52 13.82
N GLN A 163 -3.34 8.36 13.18
CA GLN A 163 -2.94 7.09 13.79
C GLN A 163 -1.41 6.99 14.03
N ALA A 164 -0.61 7.44 13.06
CA ALA A 164 0.85 7.43 13.17
C ALA A 164 1.35 8.40 14.23
N SER A 165 0.58 9.43 14.59
CA SER A 165 0.90 10.34 15.70
C SER A 165 0.95 9.67 17.08
N SER A 166 0.48 8.42 17.20
CA SER A 166 0.57 7.63 18.43
C SER A 166 1.46 6.39 18.30
N LEU A 167 1.58 5.82 17.10
CA LEU A 167 2.27 4.53 16.85
C LEU A 167 3.55 4.66 16.03
N SER A 168 3.85 5.86 15.53
CA SER A 168 4.89 6.14 14.52
C SER A 168 4.72 5.34 13.22
N TYR A 169 3.57 4.71 13.01
CA TYR A 169 3.25 3.88 11.86
C TYR A 169 1.73 3.81 11.67
N ALA A 170 1.29 3.81 10.42
CA ALA A 170 -0.08 3.46 10.06
C ALA A 170 -0.13 2.90 8.64
N ALA A 171 -1.10 2.03 8.39
CA ALA A 171 -1.41 1.52 7.07
C ALA A 171 -2.92 1.48 6.88
N GLY A 172 -3.39 1.76 5.68
CA GLY A 172 -4.82 1.80 5.41
C GLY A 172 -5.16 1.72 3.94
N ILE A 173 -6.45 1.45 3.71
CA ILE A 173 -7.05 1.29 2.40
C ILE A 173 -8.28 2.19 2.36
N ARG A 174 -8.52 2.85 1.23
CA ARG A 174 -9.78 3.53 0.97
C ARG A 174 -10.25 3.28 -0.45
N LYS A 175 -11.53 2.93 -0.61
CA LYS A 175 -12.13 2.70 -1.94
C LYS A 175 -12.34 4.05 -2.65
N LEU A 176 -12.14 4.07 -3.97
CA LEU A 176 -12.53 5.20 -4.82
C LEU A 176 -14.03 5.14 -5.11
N GLU A 177 -14.74 6.26 -5.03
CA GLU A 177 -16.18 6.30 -5.29
C GLU A 177 -16.51 6.09 -6.77
N SER A 178 -15.62 6.55 -7.66
CA SER A 178 -15.80 6.51 -9.11
C SER A 178 -15.39 5.18 -9.76
N SER A 179 -14.86 4.21 -9.00
CA SER A 179 -14.37 2.94 -9.55
C SER A 179 -14.39 1.79 -8.53
N ILE A 180 -13.99 0.60 -8.97
CA ILE A 180 -13.76 -0.54 -8.07
C ILE A 180 -12.37 -0.54 -7.43
N SER A 181 -11.52 0.41 -7.80
CA SER A 181 -10.14 0.52 -7.34
C SER A 181 -10.09 1.10 -5.93
N HIS A 182 -8.98 0.84 -5.23
CA HIS A 182 -8.73 1.33 -3.88
C HIS A 182 -7.39 2.04 -3.85
N VAL A 183 -7.24 3.01 -2.96
CA VAL A 183 -5.96 3.61 -2.59
C VAL A 183 -5.45 2.90 -1.36
N TYR A 184 -4.26 2.34 -1.47
CA TYR A 184 -3.51 1.69 -0.40
C TYR A 184 -2.39 2.63 0.03
N SER A 185 -2.12 2.76 1.32
CA SER A 185 -0.99 3.53 1.78
C SER A 185 -0.41 3.05 3.10
N VAL A 186 0.89 3.27 3.24
CA VAL A 186 1.64 3.11 4.49
C VAL A 186 2.38 4.41 4.77
N VAL A 187 2.32 4.84 6.03
CA VAL A 187 3.13 5.94 6.57
C VAL A 187 3.94 5.44 7.76
N GLN A 188 5.18 5.90 7.89
CA GLN A 188 6.01 5.57 9.03
C GLN A 188 6.94 6.74 9.39
N CYS A 189 7.11 6.98 10.68
CA CYS A 189 8.09 7.91 11.22
C CYS A 189 9.26 7.14 11.84
N SER A 190 10.44 7.74 11.78
CA SER A 190 11.57 7.25 12.56
C SER A 190 11.26 7.37 14.05
N LYS A 191 11.45 6.29 14.81
CA LYS A 191 11.06 6.24 16.23
C LYS A 191 11.94 7.09 17.15
N ASP A 192 13.02 7.67 16.64
CA ASP A 192 13.87 8.58 17.40
C ASP A 192 13.35 10.02 17.44
N VAL A 193 12.33 10.40 16.66
CA VAL A 193 11.72 11.74 16.70
C VAL A 193 10.47 11.79 17.58
N SER A 194 10.10 12.99 18.06
CA SER A 194 8.86 13.19 18.81
C SER A 194 7.62 12.97 17.93
N LEU A 195 6.48 12.69 18.56
CA LEU A 195 5.20 12.50 17.87
C LEU A 195 4.74 13.76 17.12
N GLU A 196 5.01 14.95 17.67
CA GLU A 196 4.77 16.22 17.00
C GLU A 196 5.62 16.36 15.72
N ASN A 197 6.92 16.05 15.83
CA ASN A 197 7.83 16.05 14.69
C ASN A 197 7.47 14.99 13.63
N CYS A 198 6.94 13.85 14.07
CA CYS A 198 6.39 12.82 13.19
C CYS A 198 5.20 13.36 12.37
N THR A 199 4.20 13.93 13.04
CA THR A 199 3.04 14.55 12.38
C THR A 199 3.46 15.62 11.39
N HIS A 200 4.34 16.53 11.80
CA HIS A 200 4.84 17.60 10.93
C HIS A 200 5.59 17.03 9.71
N CYS A 201 6.49 16.06 9.90
CA CYS A 201 7.21 15.44 8.79
C CYS A 201 6.26 14.78 7.77
N LEU A 202 5.26 14.03 8.25
CA LEU A 202 4.29 13.39 7.38
C LEU A 202 3.42 14.40 6.63
N GLN A 203 2.98 15.48 7.28
CA GLN A 203 2.25 16.57 6.63
C GLN A 203 3.06 17.21 5.50
N GLU A 204 4.36 17.43 5.71
CA GLU A 204 5.25 17.96 4.68
C GLU A 204 5.48 16.98 3.51
N ASN A 205 5.44 15.67 3.76
CA ASN A 205 5.40 14.67 2.67
C ASN A 205 4.06 14.70 1.92
N VAL A 206 2.95 14.96 2.61
CA VAL A 206 1.63 15.13 1.97
C VAL A 206 1.59 16.38 1.09
N ILE A 207 2.27 17.45 1.48
CA ILE A 207 2.40 18.65 0.64
C ILE A 207 3.22 18.35 -0.63
N GLU A 208 4.34 17.63 -0.48
CA GLU A 208 5.23 17.26 -1.59
C GLU A 208 4.55 16.41 -2.67
N TYR A 209 3.54 15.60 -2.30
CA TYR A 209 2.72 14.80 -3.22
C TYR A 209 2.18 15.62 -4.40
N ARG A 210 1.76 16.87 -4.15
CA ARG A 210 1.18 17.75 -5.18
C ARG A 210 2.18 18.07 -6.30
N SER A 211 3.46 18.20 -5.96
CA SER A 211 4.54 18.50 -6.89
C SER A 211 4.97 17.26 -7.66
N CYS A 212 5.19 16.15 -6.95
CA CYS A 212 5.86 15.00 -7.53
C CYS A 212 4.92 14.04 -8.25
N CYS A 213 3.72 13.84 -7.72
CA CYS A 213 3.08 12.53 -7.89
C CYS A 213 1.55 12.59 -8.05
N ARG A 214 0.99 13.80 -8.14
CA ARG A 214 -0.42 14.03 -8.44
C ARG A 214 -0.86 13.27 -9.70
N GLY A 215 -1.92 12.46 -9.58
CA GLY A 215 -2.52 11.71 -10.70
C GLY A 215 -1.78 10.43 -11.09
N ARG A 216 -0.76 10.03 -10.34
CA ARG A 216 0.03 8.83 -10.61
C ARG A 216 -0.56 7.63 -9.87
N GLN A 217 -0.35 6.44 -10.42
CA GLN A 217 -0.84 5.17 -9.83
C GLN A 217 -0.20 4.83 -8.47
N GLY A 218 0.88 5.51 -8.12
CA GLY A 218 1.55 5.35 -6.85
C GLY A 218 2.82 6.18 -6.77
N GLY A 219 3.46 6.13 -5.61
CA GLY A 219 4.69 6.85 -5.38
C GLY A 219 5.26 6.63 -3.99
N ILE A 220 6.47 7.15 -3.81
CA ILE A 220 7.20 7.16 -2.55
C ILE A 220 7.70 8.58 -2.31
N ILE A 221 7.42 9.09 -1.11
CA ILE A 221 8.00 10.32 -0.60
C ILE A 221 8.66 9.99 0.74
N SER A 222 9.94 10.30 0.87
CA SER A 222 10.67 10.03 2.10
C SER A 222 11.60 11.16 2.48
N ARG A 223 11.80 11.30 3.79
CA ARG A 223 12.75 12.16 4.48
C ARG A 223 13.48 11.31 5.53
N PRO A 224 14.55 11.80 6.16
CA PRO A 224 15.22 11.01 7.19
C PRO A 224 14.29 10.63 8.35
N SER A 225 13.29 11.47 8.65
CA SER A 225 12.40 11.28 9.80
C SER A 225 11.07 10.60 9.46
N CYS A 226 10.69 10.50 8.18
CA CYS A 226 9.40 9.91 7.82
C CYS A 226 9.32 9.43 6.36
N PHE A 227 8.39 8.52 6.12
CA PHE A 227 8.19 7.81 4.86
C PHE A 227 6.69 7.72 4.55
N ILE A 228 6.32 7.96 3.30
CA ILE A 228 5.00 7.71 2.74
C ILE A 228 5.15 6.88 1.47
N ARG A 229 4.34 5.84 1.35
CA ARG A 229 4.13 5.11 0.09
C ARG A 229 2.64 4.90 -0.13
N TRP A 230 2.22 5.03 -1.38
CA TRP A 230 0.85 4.74 -1.77
C TRP A 230 0.77 4.16 -3.18
N GLU A 231 -0.27 3.39 -3.42
CA GLU A 231 -0.60 2.80 -4.70
C GLU A 231 -2.11 2.63 -4.87
N VAL A 232 -2.59 2.55 -6.11
CA VAL A 232 -3.98 2.21 -6.43
C VAL A 232 -4.23 0.69 -6.56
N TYR A 233 -3.26 -0.11 -6.12
CA TYR A 233 -3.29 -1.56 -6.08
C TYR A 233 -2.58 -2.04 -4.80
N PRO A 234 -2.95 -3.21 -4.27
CA PRO A 234 -2.32 -3.72 -3.06
C PRO A 234 -0.83 -3.93 -3.31
N PHE A 235 -0.03 -3.45 -2.36
CA PHE A 235 1.39 -3.69 -2.26
C PHE A 235 1.66 -4.16 -0.84
N LEU A 236 2.45 -5.22 -0.68
CA LEU A 236 2.69 -5.93 0.57
C LEU A 236 1.57 -6.92 0.94
N ASP A 237 1.97 -8.05 1.52
CA ASP A 237 1.08 -9.03 2.18
C ASP A 237 0.38 -8.42 3.43
N LEU A 238 0.67 -7.16 3.76
CA LEU A 238 0.10 -6.38 4.86
C LEU A 238 -1.41 -6.13 4.71
N PHE A 239 -1.92 -6.08 3.48
CA PHE A 239 -3.33 -5.77 3.22
C PHE A 239 -4.22 -7.02 3.08
N ASP A 240 -3.66 -8.22 3.14
CA ASP A 240 -4.43 -9.47 3.04
C ASP A 240 -5.45 -9.65 4.16
N ASN A 241 -5.20 -8.99 5.32
CA ASN A 241 -6.08 -9.02 6.50
C ASN A 241 -6.90 -7.73 6.70
N ILE A 242 -6.67 -6.68 5.90
CA ILE A 242 -7.43 -5.44 5.99
C ILE A 242 -8.64 -5.58 5.07
N ALA A 243 -9.78 -5.97 5.66
CA ALA A 243 -11.03 -6.07 4.92
C ALA A 243 -11.35 -4.68 4.32
N PRO A 244 -11.67 -4.59 3.01
CA PRO A 244 -12.17 -3.35 2.43
C PRO A 244 -13.41 -2.95 3.21
N GLU A 245 -13.51 -1.66 3.54
CA GLU A 245 -14.59 -1.06 4.29
C GLU A 245 -15.93 -1.62 3.80
N LYS A 246 -16.69 -2.26 4.72
CA LYS A 246 -17.95 -2.91 4.36
C LYS A 246 -18.95 -1.82 3.98
N ASP A 247 -19.07 -1.60 2.68
CA ASP A 247 -20.12 -0.77 2.13
C ASP A 247 -21.50 -1.28 2.60
N GLY A 248 -22.37 -0.32 2.92
CA GLY A 248 -23.63 -0.53 3.61
C GLY A 248 -24.50 -1.62 2.98
N LYS A 249 -25.07 -2.47 3.85
CA LYS A 249 -26.17 -3.42 3.59
C LYS A 249 -26.22 -3.98 2.16
N LYS A 250 -25.36 -4.96 1.86
CA LYS A 250 -25.55 -5.87 0.72
C LYS A 250 -26.92 -6.51 0.84
N ILE A 251 -27.85 -6.11 -0.02
CA ILE A 251 -29.14 -6.80 -0.16
C ILE A 251 -28.82 -8.22 -0.62
N SER A 252 -29.25 -9.20 0.17
CA SER A 252 -29.02 -10.62 -0.09
C SER A 252 -29.42 -10.98 -1.52
N THR A 253 -28.61 -11.77 -2.21
CA THR A 253 -28.94 -12.35 -3.52
C THR A 253 -30.31 -13.04 -3.49
N GLY A 254 -30.73 -13.60 -2.34
CA GLY A 254 -32.06 -14.17 -2.15
C GLY A 254 -33.20 -13.14 -2.23
N THR A 255 -32.97 -11.89 -1.81
CA THR A 255 -33.94 -10.80 -1.94
C THR A 255 -34.08 -10.34 -3.39
N ILE A 256 -33.00 -10.32 -4.17
CA ILE A 256 -33.03 -10.00 -5.62
C ILE A 256 -33.80 -11.08 -6.39
N VAL A 257 -33.55 -12.36 -6.09
CA VAL A 257 -34.28 -13.49 -6.70
C VAL A 257 -35.77 -13.41 -6.37
N ALA A 258 -36.16 -13.09 -5.13
CA ALA A 258 -37.56 -12.93 -4.77
C ALA A 258 -38.25 -11.76 -5.51
N ILE A 259 -37.54 -10.63 -5.68
CA ILE A 259 -38.10 -9.44 -6.36
C ILE A 259 -38.27 -9.67 -7.86
N VAL A 260 -37.38 -10.42 -8.52
CA VAL A 260 -37.43 -10.59 -9.98
C VAL A 260 -38.21 -11.84 -10.39
N VAL A 261 -38.02 -12.96 -9.70
CA VAL A 261 -38.61 -14.23 -10.12
C VAL A 261 -40.11 -14.29 -9.80
N VAL A 262 -40.55 -13.75 -8.66
CA VAL A 262 -41.96 -13.82 -8.26
C VAL A 262 -42.87 -13.06 -9.22
N PRO A 263 -42.58 -11.80 -9.63
CA PRO A 263 -43.43 -11.10 -10.61
C PRO A 263 -43.44 -11.77 -11.98
N VAL A 264 -42.30 -12.29 -12.45
CA VAL A 264 -42.22 -12.96 -13.76
C VAL A 264 -43.06 -14.23 -13.78
N VAL A 265 -43.02 -15.02 -12.71
CA VAL A 265 -43.86 -16.23 -12.58
C VAL A 265 -45.35 -15.86 -12.51
N LEU A 266 -45.71 -14.80 -11.77
CA LEU A 266 -47.10 -14.34 -11.70
C LEU A 266 -47.61 -13.81 -13.05
N LEU A 267 -46.78 -13.09 -13.81
CA LEU A 267 -47.10 -12.63 -15.15
C LEU A 267 -47.28 -13.81 -16.13
N ALA A 268 -46.40 -14.81 -16.07
CA ALA A 268 -46.50 -16.01 -16.91
C ALA A 268 -47.77 -16.81 -16.59
N LEU A 269 -48.10 -16.99 -15.30
CA LEU A 269 -49.34 -17.64 -14.87
C LEU A 269 -50.58 -16.84 -15.30
N GLY A 270 -50.54 -15.51 -15.14
CA GLY A 270 -51.61 -14.62 -15.61
C GLY A 270 -51.84 -14.73 -17.11
N TYR A 271 -50.76 -14.75 -17.90
CA TYR A 271 -50.83 -14.93 -19.35
C TYR A 271 -51.41 -16.30 -19.73
N ALA A 272 -50.95 -17.38 -19.12
CA ALA A 272 -51.46 -18.73 -19.38
C ALA A 272 -52.96 -18.88 -19.02
N LEU A 273 -53.40 -18.27 -17.91
CA LEU A 273 -54.81 -18.25 -17.53
C LEU A 273 -55.66 -17.40 -18.49
N TRP A 274 -55.11 -16.30 -18.98
CA TRP A 274 -55.78 -15.47 -19.98
C TRP A 274 -55.95 -16.20 -21.31
N GLU A 275 -54.89 -16.86 -21.80
CA GLU A 275 -54.91 -17.63 -23.03
C GLU A 275 -55.91 -18.80 -22.95
N ARG A 276 -55.94 -19.53 -21.82
CA ARG A 276 -56.96 -20.57 -21.57
C ARG A 276 -58.39 -20.02 -21.59
N ARG A 277 -58.60 -18.81 -21.06
CA ARG A 277 -59.92 -18.17 -21.06
C ARG A 277 -60.37 -17.78 -22.47
N GLU A 278 -59.46 -17.26 -23.30
CA GLU A 278 -59.76 -16.95 -24.70
C GLU A 278 -60.01 -18.22 -25.52
N ALA A 279 -59.24 -19.30 -25.30
CA ALA A 279 -59.51 -20.61 -25.93
C ALA A 279 -60.88 -21.19 -25.52
N PHE A 280 -61.29 -21.05 -24.26
CA PHE A 280 -62.61 -21.50 -23.80
C PHE A 280 -63.75 -20.67 -24.39
N LYS A 281 -63.57 -19.35 -24.51
CA LYS A 281 -64.55 -18.49 -25.20
C LYS A 281 -64.69 -18.84 -26.69
N ALA A 282 -63.58 -19.12 -27.37
CA ALA A 282 -63.60 -19.56 -28.76
C ALA A 282 -64.38 -20.88 -28.92
N PHE A 283 -64.21 -21.83 -27.99
CA PHE A 283 -64.93 -23.10 -27.99
C PHE A 283 -66.44 -22.94 -27.74
N THR A 284 -66.86 -21.99 -26.89
CA THR A 284 -68.29 -21.71 -26.68
C THR A 284 -68.95 -20.98 -27.85
N THR A 285 -68.18 -20.20 -28.63
CA THR A 285 -68.72 -19.42 -29.75
C THR A 285 -68.93 -20.27 -31.01
N ASP A 286 -68.16 -21.34 -31.20
CA ASP A 286 -68.33 -22.31 -32.31
C ASP A 286 -69.47 -23.33 -32.09
N SER A 287 -70.15 -23.29 -30.92
CA SER A 287 -71.26 -24.20 -30.60
C SER A 287 -72.66 -23.66 -30.95
N GLU A 288 -72.79 -22.44 -31.48
CA GLU A 288 -74.06 -21.89 -31.98
C GLU A 288 -74.12 -21.79 -33.52
N PHE A 289 -74.72 -22.84 -34.12
CA PHE A 289 -75.39 -22.94 -35.44
C PHE A 289 -74.52 -22.95 -36.71
N PRO A 290 -74.90 -23.70 -37.80
CA PRO A 290 -76.29 -23.82 -38.29
C PRO A 290 -76.71 -25.13 -39.01
N TYR A 291 -78.00 -25.52 -38.94
CA TYR A 291 -78.76 -26.15 -40.03
C TYR A 291 -80.26 -25.81 -39.82
N VAL A 292 -80.84 -24.81 -40.49
CA VAL A 292 -81.54 -24.92 -41.79
C VAL A 292 -82.27 -26.25 -41.96
N LEU A 293 -83.61 -26.24 -41.81
CA LEU A 293 -84.49 -27.25 -42.39
C LEU A 293 -85.58 -26.57 -43.23
N VAL A 294 -85.65 -27.07 -44.47
CA VAL A 294 -86.42 -26.63 -45.62
C VAL A 294 -87.70 -27.47 -45.71
N ARG A 295 -88.84 -26.80 -45.96
CA ARG A 295 -90.00 -27.19 -46.79
C ARG A 295 -90.76 -28.50 -46.46
N ARG A 296 -92.03 -28.36 -46.10
CA ARG A 296 -93.16 -28.94 -46.85
C ARG A 296 -94.41 -28.08 -46.72
#